data_AF-A0A377PKH8-F1
#
_entry.id   AF-A0A377PKH8-F1
#
_cell.length_a   1.000
_cell.length_b   1.000
_cell.length_c   1.000
_cell.angle_alpha   90.00
_cell.angle_beta   90.00
_cell.angle_gamma   90.00
#
_symmetry.space_group_name_H-M   'P 1'
#
loop_
_entity.id
_entity.type
_entity.pdbx_description
1 polymer ?
#
loop_
_entity_poly.entity_id
_entity_poly.type
_entity_poly.pdbx_seq_one_letter_code
_entity_poly.pdbx_strand_id
1 'polypeptide(L)'
;MSMINDQLYDLKAMPLIHVSAEFMRFSGIDWVQQTEQLLAKNCAFILIYPELHFPPENRETKPVENEEAREARTVIAKWLRKHRDDFSACCKAIILCSSNKGCADNLRQGLERMYGVPVIESTTEQATLLAKEIMSIS
;
A
#
# COMPACT_ATOMS: atom_id res chain seq x y z
N MET A 1 20.78 11.42 18.40
CA MET A 1 20.05 11.33 17.13
C MET A 1 18.74 10.64 17.42
N SER A 2 17.61 11.35 17.32
CA SER A 2 16.30 10.76 17.55
C SER A 2 16.04 9.80 16.38
N MET A 3 16.17 8.49 16.62
CA MET A 3 15.65 7.49 15.71
C MET A 3 14.13 7.57 15.78
N ILE A 4 13.54 8.47 14.99
CA ILE A 4 12.13 8.33 14.66
C ILE A 4 12.10 7.06 13.83
N ASN A 5 11.66 5.96 14.44
CA ASN A 5 11.34 4.74 13.70
C ASN A 5 10.14 5.11 12.82
N ASP A 6 10.40 5.59 11.61
CA ASP A 6 9.35 5.81 10.64
C ASP A 6 8.78 4.43 10.28
N GLN A 7 7.58 4.15 10.77
CA GLN A 7 6.89 2.89 10.54
C GLN A 7 6.02 3.04 9.29
N LEU A 8 6.24 2.16 8.32
CA LEU A 8 5.41 2.04 7.13
C LEU A 8 4.02 1.49 7.49
N TYR A 9 3.96 0.53 8.43
CA TYR A 9 2.75 -0.16 8.85
C TYR A 9 2.45 0.09 10.32
N ASP A 10 1.25 0.55 10.65
CA ASP A 10 0.77 0.57 12.04
C ASP A 10 0.36 -0.84 12.48
N LEU A 11 1.32 -1.61 12.99
CA LEU A 11 1.09 -2.99 13.45
C LEU A 11 0.16 -3.08 14.67
N LYS A 12 -0.11 -1.98 15.38
CA LYS A 12 -1.05 -1.98 16.52
C LYS A 12 -2.51 -2.02 16.06
N ALA A 13 -2.77 -1.66 14.81
CA ALA A 13 -4.12 -1.62 14.24
C ALA A 13 -4.56 -2.96 13.61
N MET A 14 -3.75 -4.02 13.72
CA MET A 14 -4.06 -5.36 13.20
C MET A 14 -5.48 -5.82 13.60
N PRO A 15 -6.29 -6.37 12.68
CA PRO A 15 -5.96 -6.75 11.31
C PRO A 15 -6.12 -5.64 10.25
N LEU A 16 -6.45 -4.42 10.66
CA LEU A 16 -6.66 -3.27 9.77
C LEU A 16 -5.42 -2.38 9.81
N ILE A 17 -4.45 -2.69 8.95
CA ILE A 17 -3.15 -2.05 8.99
C ILE A 17 -3.19 -0.76 8.17
N HIS A 18 -3.04 0.37 8.85
CA HIS A 18 -2.89 1.66 8.21
C HIS A 18 -1.46 1.82 7.71
N VAL A 19 -1.34 2.21 6.44
CA VAL A 19 -0.05 2.56 5.83
C VAL A 19 0.26 4.02 6.11
N SER A 20 1.53 4.33 6.40
CA SER A 20 1.98 5.71 6.66
C SER A 20 1.64 6.67 5.52
N ALA A 21 1.24 7.91 5.85
CA ALA A 21 1.09 9.01 4.88
C ALA A 21 2.41 9.33 4.16
N GLU A 22 3.54 8.97 4.77
CA GLU A 22 4.87 9.19 4.23
C GLU A 22 5.42 7.96 3.50
N PHE A 23 4.58 6.98 3.13
CA PHE A 23 5.01 5.72 2.50
C PHE A 23 5.92 5.92 1.27
N MET A 24 5.79 7.05 0.56
CA MET A 24 6.64 7.40 -0.59
C MET A 24 8.09 7.77 -0.23
N ARG A 25 8.40 8.02 1.04
CA ARG A 25 9.75 8.32 1.53
C ARG A 25 10.57 7.06 1.83
N PHE A 26 9.92 5.91 1.94
CA PHE A 26 10.60 4.66 2.25
C PHE A 26 11.38 4.16 1.05
N SER A 27 12.63 3.76 1.27
CA SER A 27 13.37 3.05 0.24
C SER A 27 12.69 1.70 -0.04
N GLY A 28 12.97 1.12 -1.21
CA GLY A 28 12.47 -0.23 -1.50
C GLY A 28 12.97 -1.28 -0.51
N ILE A 29 14.15 -1.07 0.09
CA ILE A 29 14.71 -1.97 1.10
C ILE A 29 13.94 -1.84 2.42
N ASP A 30 13.65 -0.62 2.87
CA ASP A 30 12.87 -0.39 4.09
C ASP A 30 11.45 -0.93 3.96
N TRP A 31 10.85 -0.76 2.78
CA TRP A 31 9.56 -1.35 2.46
C TRP A 31 9.60 -2.87 2.64
N VAL A 32 10.57 -3.54 1.99
CA VAL A 32 10.72 -5.00 2.06
C VAL A 32 10.89 -5.48 3.49
N GLN A 33 11.79 -4.85 4.25
CA GLN A 33 12.05 -5.24 5.64
C GLN A 33 10.79 -5.13 6.51
N GLN A 34 10.02 -4.06 6.35
CA GLN A 34 8.79 -3.88 7.13
C GLN A 34 7.66 -4.80 6.66
N THR A 35 7.59 -5.12 5.37
CA THR A 35 6.63 -6.10 4.83
C THR A 35 6.94 -7.51 5.34
N GLU A 36 8.21 -7.90 5.40
CA GLU A 36 8.61 -9.19 5.98
C GLU A 36 8.25 -9.29 7.46
N GLN A 37 8.42 -8.21 8.23
CA GLN A 37 7.98 -8.14 9.63
C GLN A 37 6.46 -8.26 9.78
N LEU A 38 5.70 -7.66 8.86
CA LEU A 38 4.25 -7.79 8.82
C LEU A 38 3.83 -9.23 8.49
N LEU A 39 4.41 -9.85 7.46
CA LEU A 39 4.11 -11.23 7.07
C LEU A 39 4.53 -12.25 8.14
N ALA A 40 5.60 -11.97 8.90
CA ALA A 40 6.02 -12.81 10.02
C ALA A 40 4.97 -12.90 11.15
N LYS A 41 3.96 -12.01 11.18
CA LYS A 41 2.81 -12.14 12.09
C LYS A 41 1.92 -13.35 11.74
N ASN A 42 2.01 -13.84 10.50
CA ASN A 42 1.28 -15.01 9.99
C ASN A 42 -0.23 -14.94 10.29
N CYS A 43 -0.83 -13.77 10.06
CA CYS A 43 -2.25 -13.53 10.27
C CYS A 43 -2.84 -12.78 9.08
N ALA A 44 -4.15 -12.93 8.88
CA ALA A 44 -4.86 -12.21 7.84
C ALA A 44 -4.93 -10.70 8.16
N PHE A 45 -4.73 -9.85 7.16
CA PHE A 45 -4.82 -8.39 7.31
C PHE A 45 -5.31 -7.69 6.05
N ILE A 46 -5.71 -6.43 6.21
CA ILE A 46 -6.00 -5.50 5.13
C ILE A 46 -5.06 -4.30 5.25
N LEU A 47 -4.53 -3.84 4.12
CA LEU A 47 -3.78 -2.58 4.06
C LEU A 47 -4.72 -1.45 3.71
N ILE A 48 -4.71 -0.38 4.50
CA ILE A 48 -5.44 0.86 4.24
C ILE A 48 -4.43 1.94 3.92
N TYR A 49 -4.33 2.30 2.64
CA TYR A 49 -3.49 3.40 2.19
C TYR A 49 -4.19 4.73 2.44
N PRO A 50 -3.43 5.77 2.85
CA PRO A 50 -3.95 7.10 3.04
C PRO A 50 -4.32 7.73 1.69
N GLU A 51 -5.02 8.87 1.75
CA GLU A 51 -5.43 9.57 0.55
C GLU A 51 -4.21 9.97 -0.31
N LEU A 52 -4.23 9.53 -1.56
CA LEU A 52 -3.17 9.84 -2.52
C LEU A 52 -3.49 11.17 -3.20
N HIS A 53 -2.77 12.23 -2.80
CA HIS A 53 -2.83 13.50 -3.51
C HIS A 53 -1.98 13.42 -4.79
N PHE A 54 -2.60 12.98 -5.88
CA PHE A 54 -2.00 13.11 -7.20
C PHE A 54 -2.07 14.59 -7.61
N PRO A 55 -0.95 15.21 -8.02
CA PRO A 55 -1.03 16.51 -8.66
C PRO A 55 -1.93 16.40 -9.90
N PRO A 56 -2.77 17.41 -10.19
CA PRO A 56 -3.68 17.37 -11.33
C PRO A 56 -2.91 17.15 -12.64
N GLU A 57 -3.41 16.28 -13.52
CA GLU A 57 -2.80 15.90 -14.81
C GLU A 57 -2.55 17.09 -15.77
N ASN A 58 -3.01 18.30 -15.46
CA ASN A 58 -2.90 19.50 -16.28
C ASN A 58 -1.56 20.25 -16.16
N ARG A 59 -0.44 19.55 -15.99
CA ARG A 59 0.88 20.19 -16.15
C ARG A 59 1.70 19.40 -17.15
N GLU A 60 2.01 20.04 -18.27
CA GLU A 60 2.96 19.62 -19.33
C GLU A 60 4.41 19.39 -18.81
N THR A 61 4.59 19.24 -17.50
CA THR A 61 5.83 18.78 -16.90
C THR A 61 5.65 17.31 -16.62
N LYS A 62 6.31 16.45 -17.41
CA LYS A 62 6.61 15.09 -16.96
C LYS A 62 7.16 15.22 -15.54
N PRO A 63 6.51 14.66 -14.50
CA PRO A 63 7.13 14.66 -13.18
C PRO A 63 8.50 14.01 -13.38
N VAL A 64 9.56 14.74 -13.04
CA VAL A 64 10.91 14.18 -13.01
C VAL A 64 10.82 13.10 -11.95
N GLU A 65 10.65 11.86 -12.41
CA GLU A 65 10.56 10.72 -11.54
C GLU A 65 11.89 10.66 -10.81
N ASN A 66 11.88 10.95 -9.50
CA ASN A 66 13.08 10.89 -8.68
C ASN A 66 13.68 9.48 -8.83
N GLU A 67 14.97 9.40 -9.15
CA GLU A 67 15.68 8.14 -9.37
C GLU A 67 15.49 7.19 -8.17
N GLU A 68 15.45 7.76 -6.96
CA GLU A 68 15.19 7.03 -5.71
C GLU A 68 13.81 6.36 -5.69
N ALA A 69 12.77 7.04 -6.19
CA ALA A 69 11.42 6.50 -6.26
C ALA A 69 11.33 5.37 -7.30
N ARG A 70 12.08 5.50 -8.40
CA ARG A 70 12.19 4.46 -9.43
C ARG A 70 12.93 3.23 -8.93
N GLU A 71 14.02 3.43 -8.21
CA GLU A 71 14.76 2.36 -7.56
C GLU A 71 13.89 1.63 -6.54
N ALA A 72 13.18 2.37 -5.67
CA ALA A 72 12.27 1.79 -4.69
C ALA A 72 11.21 0.91 -5.34
N ARG A 73 10.52 1.40 -6.38
CA ARG A 73 9.54 0.59 -7.14
C ARG A 73 10.15 -0.65 -7.76
N THR A 74 11.38 -0.57 -8.27
CA THR A 74 12.08 -1.71 -8.87
C THR A 74 12.38 -2.78 -7.84
N VAL A 75 12.86 -2.39 -6.66
CA VAL A 75 13.12 -3.31 -5.55
C VAL A 75 11.83 -3.99 -5.08
N ILE A 76 10.77 -3.20 -4.85
CA ILE A 76 9.45 -3.71 -4.41
C ILE A 76 8.88 -4.68 -5.45
N ALA A 77 8.88 -4.32 -6.73
CA ALA A 77 8.37 -5.19 -7.80
C ALA A 77 9.16 -6.50 -7.92
N LYS A 78 10.49 -6.44 -7.74
CA LYS A 78 11.35 -7.63 -7.77
C LYS A 78 11.08 -8.55 -6.58
N TRP A 79 10.84 -7.98 -5.39
CA TRP A 79 10.50 -8.75 -4.19
C TRP A 79 9.11 -9.38 -4.33
N LEU A 80 8.09 -8.59 -4.71
CA LEU A 80 6.72 -9.10 -4.92
C LEU A 80 6.68 -10.21 -5.96
N ARG A 81 7.47 -10.14 -7.05
CA ARG A 81 7.52 -11.24 -8.03
C ARG A 81 7.88 -12.61 -7.42
N LYS A 82 8.65 -12.63 -6.33
CA LYS A 82 9.07 -13.86 -5.64
C LYS A 82 8.15 -14.25 -4.48
N HIS A 83 7.55 -13.27 -3.82
CA HIS A 83 6.81 -13.43 -2.56
C HIS A 83 5.32 -13.09 -2.68
N ARG A 84 4.81 -12.93 -3.92
CA ARG A 84 3.41 -12.57 -4.20
C ARG A 84 2.43 -13.53 -3.53
N ASP A 85 2.69 -14.83 -3.62
CA ASP A 85 1.77 -15.83 -3.10
C ASP A 85 1.75 -15.80 -1.57
N ASP A 86 2.91 -15.73 -0.92
CA ASP A 86 3.04 -15.55 0.53
C ASP A 86 2.33 -14.26 1.00
N PHE A 87 2.53 -13.16 0.28
CA PHE A 87 1.88 -11.89 0.58
C PHE A 87 0.35 -12.02 0.46
N SER A 88 -0.15 -12.58 -0.63
CA SER A 88 -1.58 -12.72 -0.91
C SER A 88 -2.29 -13.75 -0.03
N ALA A 89 -1.55 -14.69 0.57
CA ALA A 89 -2.10 -15.61 1.57
C ALA A 89 -2.54 -14.85 2.83
N CYS A 90 -1.77 -13.85 3.26
CA CYS A 90 -2.05 -13.04 4.45
C CYS A 90 -2.87 -11.78 4.14
N CYS A 91 -2.51 -11.01 3.12
CA CYS A 91 -3.20 -9.78 2.75
C CYS A 91 -4.51 -10.08 2.01
N LYS A 92 -5.66 -9.71 2.57
CA LYS A 92 -6.98 -10.00 1.97
C LYS A 92 -7.44 -8.94 0.98
N ALA A 93 -7.03 -7.70 1.17
CA ALA A 93 -7.30 -6.59 0.26
C ALA A 93 -6.37 -5.40 0.55
N ILE A 94 -6.27 -4.52 -0.43
CA ILE A 94 -5.71 -3.17 -0.29
C ILE A 94 -6.84 -2.18 -0.51
N ILE A 95 -7.00 -1.23 0.40
CA ILE A 95 -7.95 -0.13 0.26
C ILE A 95 -7.15 1.15 -0.02
N LEU A 96 -7.43 1.78 -1.15
CA LEU A 96 -6.89 3.09 -1.51
C LEU A 96 -7.90 4.16 -1.14
N CYS A 97 -7.54 5.03 -0.20
CA CYS A 97 -8.36 6.19 0.12
C CYS A 97 -8.29 7.23 -1.02
N SER A 98 -9.43 7.71 -1.47
CA SER A 98 -9.55 8.78 -2.46
C SER A 98 -10.84 9.58 -2.24
N SER A 99 -10.75 10.90 -2.34
CA SER A 99 -11.91 11.80 -2.39
C SER A 99 -12.67 11.74 -3.72
N ASN A 100 -12.02 11.29 -4.80
CA ASN A 100 -12.59 11.22 -6.15
C ASN A 100 -12.55 9.78 -6.69
N LYS A 101 -13.72 9.12 -6.71
CA LYS A 101 -13.85 7.75 -7.25
C LYS A 101 -13.51 7.70 -8.75
N GLY A 102 -12.75 6.68 -9.16
CA GLY A 102 -12.39 6.41 -10.56
C GLY A 102 -11.16 7.18 -11.05
N CYS A 103 -10.58 8.06 -10.23
CA CYS A 103 -9.39 8.83 -10.60
C CYS A 103 -8.11 7.95 -10.66
N ALA A 104 -8.13 6.77 -10.01
CA ALA A 104 -6.96 5.90 -9.90
C ALA A 104 -7.18 4.51 -10.52
N ASP A 105 -8.14 4.33 -11.44
CA ASP A 105 -8.50 3.01 -11.97
C ASP A 105 -7.32 2.26 -12.62
N ASN A 106 -6.49 2.95 -13.40
CA ASN A 106 -5.29 2.35 -13.99
C ASN A 106 -4.26 1.95 -12.93
N LEU A 107 -4.10 2.77 -11.89
CA LEU A 107 -3.22 2.48 -10.76
C LEU A 107 -3.74 1.28 -9.98
N ARG A 108 -5.04 1.25 -9.68
CA ARG A 108 -5.75 0.16 -9.00
C ARG A 108 -5.48 -1.17 -9.70
N GLN A 109 -5.74 -1.25 -11.01
CA GLN A 109 -5.49 -2.46 -11.80
C GLN A 109 -4.01 -2.86 -11.85
N GLY A 110 -3.10 -1.88 -11.86
CA GLY A 110 -1.66 -2.13 -11.79
C GLY A 110 -1.25 -2.76 -10.46
N LEU A 111 -1.77 -2.23 -9.36
CA LEU A 111 -1.51 -2.73 -8.01
C LEU A 111 -2.13 -4.11 -7.79
N GLU A 112 -3.36 -4.37 -8.26
CA GLU A 112 -3.99 -5.70 -8.18
C GLU A 112 -3.11 -6.78 -8.81
N ARG A 113 -2.58 -6.48 -10.01
CA ARG A 113 -1.67 -7.40 -10.71
C ARG A 113 -0.38 -7.61 -9.94
N MET A 114 0.21 -6.53 -9.41
CA MET A 114 1.49 -6.56 -8.72
C MET A 114 1.42 -7.31 -7.39
N TYR A 115 0.40 -7.04 -6.57
CA TYR A 115 0.25 -7.59 -5.23
C TYR A 115 -0.53 -8.91 -5.19
N GLY A 116 -1.33 -9.19 -6.21
CA GLY A 116 -2.15 -10.41 -6.27
C GLY A 116 -3.33 -10.45 -5.32
N VAL A 117 -3.76 -9.28 -4.84
CA VAL A 117 -4.92 -9.11 -3.95
C VAL A 117 -5.85 -8.05 -4.55
N PRO A 118 -7.15 -8.09 -4.23
CA PRO A 118 -8.08 -7.05 -4.64
C PRO A 118 -7.63 -5.66 -4.15
N VAL A 119 -7.75 -4.65 -5.00
CA VAL A 119 -7.49 -3.25 -4.65
C VAL A 119 -8.76 -2.46 -4.86
N ILE A 120 -9.25 -1.84 -3.78
CA ILE A 120 -10.57 -1.20 -3.73
C ILE A 120 -10.39 0.28 -3.40
N GLU A 121 -11.04 1.15 -4.18
CA GLU A 121 -11.12 2.57 -3.87
C GLU A 121 -12.24 2.84 -2.87
N SER A 122 -11.96 3.64 -1.83
CA SER A 122 -12.93 4.06 -0.84
C SER A 122 -12.65 5.50 -0.41
N THR A 123 -13.62 6.19 0.18
CA THR A 123 -13.30 7.41 0.95
C THR A 123 -12.62 7.02 2.26
N THR A 124 -11.88 7.96 2.86
CA THR A 124 -11.20 7.77 4.15
C THR A 124 -12.19 7.38 5.25
N GLU A 125 -13.39 7.97 5.25
CA GLU A 125 -14.44 7.68 6.25
C GLU A 125 -14.99 6.26 6.12
N GLN A 126 -15.04 5.72 4.90
CA GLN A 126 -15.62 4.41 4.60
C GLN A 126 -14.59 3.27 4.66
N ALA A 127 -13.29 3.57 4.53
CA ALA A 127 -12.24 2.56 4.39
C ALA A 127 -12.21 1.55 5.54
N THR A 128 -12.34 2.00 6.79
CA THR A 128 -12.35 1.13 7.97
C THR A 128 -13.59 0.23 8.02
N LEU A 129 -14.76 0.72 7.61
CA LEU A 129 -15.98 -0.07 7.57
C LEU A 129 -15.88 -1.18 6.51
N LEU A 130 -15.43 -0.81 5.31
CA LEU A 130 -15.19 -1.74 4.22
C LEU A 130 -14.16 -2.81 4.60
N ALA A 131 -13.06 -2.42 5.25
CA ALA A 131 -12.05 -3.36 5.72
C ALA A 131 -12.63 -4.39 6.71
N LYS A 132 -13.47 -3.95 7.66
CA LYS A 132 -14.14 -4.85 8.61
C LYS A 132 -15.07 -5.82 7.90
N GLU A 133 -15.82 -5.35 6.91
CA GLU A 133 -16.72 -6.19 6.12
C GLU A 133 -15.95 -7.29 5.38
N ILE A 134 -14.88 -6.95 4.67
CA ILE A 134 -14.03 -7.92 3.97
C ILE A 134 -13.44 -8.96 4.94
N MET A 135 -12.93 -8.51 6.09
CA MET A 135 -12.38 -9.39 7.12
C MET A 135 -13.42 -10.32 7.75
N SER A 136 -14.70 -9.95 7.74
CA SER A 136 -15.78 -10.80 8.29
C SER A 136 -16.22 -11.93 7.35
N ILE A 137 -15.89 -11.81 6.05
CA ILE A 137 -16.26 -12.77 5.00
C ILE A 137 -15.09 -13.72 4.66
N SER A 138 -13.87 -13.34 5.05
CA SER A 138 -12.61 -14.06 4.77
C SER A 138 -12.28 -15.11 5.82
#